data_AF-A0A7Z9YVC6-F1
#
_entry.id   AF-A0A7Z9YVC6-F1
#
_cell.length_a   1.000
_cell.length_b   1.000
_cell.length_c   1.000
_cell.angle_alpha   90.00
_cell.angle_beta   90.00
_cell.angle_gamma   90.00
#
_symmetry.space_group_name_H-M   'P 1'
#
loop_
_entity.id
_entity.type
_entity.pdbx_description
1 polymer ?
#
loop_
_entity_poly.entity_id
_entity_poly.type
_entity_poly.pdbx_seq_one_letter_code
_entity_poly.pdbx_strand_id
1 'polypeptide(L)'
;MKKILLICLLLFMANNANALEFQWKFVMPAMDSREAAVEVYEVLDSIKGVYDIVPDIERNSVMFFFDDEKTTEDVAKERLTAAGYKIEKMMLLEEPKGGVMN
;
A
#
# COMPACT_ATOMS: atom_id res chain seq x y z
N MET A 1 37.97 9.82 23.97
CA MET A 1 36.56 9.95 23.51
C MET A 1 36.48 10.28 22.01
N LYS A 2 37.20 9.56 21.13
CA LYS A 2 37.16 9.78 19.66
C LYS A 2 36.77 8.54 18.85
N LYS A 3 36.73 7.36 19.48
CA LYS A 3 36.46 6.07 18.81
C LYS A 3 34.98 5.67 18.76
N ILE A 4 34.14 6.22 19.65
CA ILE A 4 32.70 5.89 19.72
C ILE A 4 31.91 6.56 18.60
N LEU A 5 32.36 7.74 18.14
CA LEU A 5 31.70 8.51 17.08
C LEU A 5 31.73 7.80 15.71
N LEU A 6 32.72 6.94 15.48
CA LEU A 6 32.90 6.24 14.19
C LEU A 6 31.91 5.08 14.01
N ILE A 7 31.43 4.48 15.12
CA ILE A 7 30.48 3.35 15.09
C ILE A 7 29.06 3.85 14.77
N CYS A 8 28.68 5.03 15.27
CA CYS A 8 27.38 5.63 14.97
C CYS A 8 27.24 6.00 13.48
N LEU A 9 28.33 6.31 12.79
CA LEU A 9 28.29 6.69 11.37
C LEU A 9 28.09 5.48 10.42
N LEU A 10 28.52 4.28 10.83
CA LEU A 10 28.38 3.06 10.02
C LEU A 10 26.96 2.46 10.07
N LEU A 11 26.18 2.75 11.12
CA LEU A 11 24.80 2.26 11.25
C LEU A 11 23.79 3.05 10.42
N PHE A 12 24.14 4.24 9.90
CA PHE A 12 23.26 5.04 9.06
C PHE A 12 23.25 4.62 7.58
N MET A 13 24.21 3.80 7.12
CA MET A 13 24.35 3.46 5.69
C MET A 13 23.67 2.15 5.27
N ALA A 14 22.99 1.45 6.17
CA ALA A 14 22.31 0.18 5.86
C ALA A 14 20.83 0.32 5.46
N ASN A 15 20.26 1.54 5.45
CA ASN A 15 18.81 1.72 5.32
C ASN A 15 18.29 2.02 3.90
N ASN A 16 19.09 1.83 2.86
CA ASN A 16 18.55 1.82 1.49
C ASN A 16 17.98 0.42 1.20
N ALA A 17 16.95 0.05 1.96
CA ALA A 17 16.11 -1.07 1.59
C ALA A 17 15.41 -0.72 0.28
N ASN A 18 15.56 -1.57 -0.74
CA ASN A 18 14.73 -1.51 -1.93
C ASN A 18 13.32 -1.90 -1.49
N ALA A 19 12.49 -0.92 -1.11
CA ALA A 19 11.08 -1.18 -0.85
C ALA A 19 10.46 -1.73 -2.14
N LEU A 20 9.87 -2.92 -2.06
CA LEU A 20 9.21 -3.53 -3.20
C LEU A 20 7.82 -2.92 -3.28
N GLU A 21 7.56 -2.19 -4.36
CA GLU A 21 6.27 -1.55 -4.58
C GLU A 21 5.33 -2.53 -5.29
N PHE A 22 4.21 -2.84 -4.65
CA PHE A 22 3.16 -3.69 -5.24
C PHE A 22 1.94 -2.85 -5.58
N GLN A 23 1.41 -3.02 -6.80
CA GLN A 23 0.16 -2.38 -7.20
C GLN A 23 -1.00 -3.37 -7.13
N TRP A 24 -2.00 -3.07 -6.29
CA TRP A 24 -3.20 -3.89 -6.17
C TRP A 24 -4.44 -3.19 -6.66
N LYS A 25 -5.39 -3.99 -7.15
CA LYS A 25 -6.74 -3.56 -7.52
C LYS A 25 -7.79 -4.40 -6.84
N PHE A 26 -8.65 -3.74 -6.07
CA PHE A 26 -9.82 -4.36 -5.42
C PHE A 26 -11.10 -3.94 -6.13
N VAL A 27 -11.96 -4.91 -6.41
CA VAL A 27 -13.32 -4.69 -6.96
C VAL A 27 -14.33 -4.83 -5.83
N MET A 28 -15.13 -3.79 -5.63
CA MET A 28 -16.10 -3.65 -4.54
C MET A 28 -17.40 -3.06 -5.11
N PRO A 29 -18.42 -3.89 -5.41
CA PRO A 29 -19.66 -3.42 -6.04
C PRO A 29 -20.38 -2.28 -5.31
N ALA A 30 -20.21 -2.20 -3.98
CA ALA A 30 -20.80 -1.15 -3.15
C ALA A 30 -20.08 0.21 -3.26
N MET A 31 -19.01 0.31 -4.04
CA MET A 31 -18.29 1.56 -4.33
C MET A 31 -18.83 2.24 -5.60
N ASP A 32 -20.15 2.41 -5.67
CA ASP A 32 -20.91 2.87 -6.84
C ASP A 32 -21.26 4.36 -6.80
N SER A 33 -20.79 5.07 -5.78
CA SER A 33 -21.02 6.48 -5.56
C SER A 33 -19.75 7.23 -5.19
N ARG A 34 -19.78 8.55 -5.34
CA ARG A 34 -18.66 9.41 -4.91
C ARG A 34 -18.41 9.32 -3.41
N GLU A 35 -19.48 9.23 -2.62
CA GLU A 35 -19.41 9.14 -1.15
C GLU A 35 -18.73 7.84 -0.73
N ALA A 36 -19.13 6.71 -1.30
CA ALA A 36 -18.48 5.43 -1.06
C ALA A 36 -17.01 5.41 -1.49
N ALA A 37 -16.69 6.02 -2.64
CA ALA A 37 -15.30 6.12 -3.09
C ALA A 37 -14.42 6.98 -2.15
N VAL A 38 -14.98 8.04 -1.56
CA VAL A 38 -14.27 8.85 -0.54
C VAL A 38 -14.03 8.04 0.73
N GLU A 39 -15.03 7.30 1.22
CA GLU A 39 -14.87 6.45 2.40
C GLU A 39 -13.81 5.36 2.18
N VAL A 40 -13.84 4.68 1.02
CA VAL A 40 -12.81 3.71 0.63
C VAL A 40 -11.42 4.35 0.60
N TYR A 41 -11.29 5.55 0.03
CA TYR A 41 -10.04 6.30 0.01
C TYR A 41 -9.55 6.57 1.44
N GLU A 42 -10.41 7.10 2.32
CA GLU A 42 -10.05 7.43 3.70
C GLU A 42 -9.63 6.19 4.51
N VAL A 43 -10.31 5.06 4.31
CA VAL A 43 -9.94 3.79 4.94
C VAL A 43 -8.53 3.37 4.50
N LEU A 44 -8.23 3.41 3.21
CA LEU A 44 -6.93 3.03 2.66
C LEU A 44 -5.82 4.01 3.05
N ASP A 45 -6.07 5.32 3.00
CA ASP A 45 -5.12 6.37 3.37
C ASP A 45 -4.73 6.29 4.86
N SER A 46 -5.63 5.76 5.70
CA SER A 46 -5.34 5.52 7.12
C SER A 46 -4.32 4.41 7.37
N ILE A 47 -3.99 3.59 6.37
CA ILE A 47 -3.11 2.44 6.50
C ILE A 47 -1.67 2.87 6.24
N LYS A 48 -0.84 2.83 7.28
CA LYS A 48 0.58 3.13 7.17
C LYS A 48 1.23 2.22 6.12
N GLY A 49 1.80 2.81 5.08
CA GLY A 49 2.46 2.09 4.00
C GLY A 49 1.65 2.01 2.71
N VAL A 50 0.36 2.36 2.72
CA VAL A 50 -0.44 2.54 1.50
C VAL A 50 -0.25 3.95 0.94
N TYR A 51 -0.19 4.08 -0.39
CA TYR A 51 -0.09 5.35 -1.10
C TYR A 51 -0.66 5.22 -2.53
N ASP A 52 -0.75 6.34 -3.25
CA ASP A 52 -1.25 6.42 -4.64
C ASP A 52 -2.59 5.69 -4.86
N ILE A 53 -3.58 6.04 -4.04
CA ILE A 53 -4.92 5.47 -4.06
C ILE A 53 -5.74 6.15 -5.16
N VAL A 54 -6.26 5.34 -6.09
CA VAL A 54 -7.06 5.78 -7.24
C VAL A 54 -8.39 5.03 -7.24
N PRO A 55 -9.47 5.62 -6.68
CA PRO A 55 -10.81 5.10 -6.81
C PRO A 55 -11.35 5.27 -8.24
N ASP A 56 -11.99 4.23 -8.77
CA ASP A 56 -12.68 4.18 -10.06
C ASP A 56 -14.14 3.77 -9.82
N ILE A 57 -15.01 4.76 -9.71
CA ILE A 57 -16.45 4.60 -9.43
C ILE A 57 -17.15 3.89 -10.59
N GLU A 58 -16.78 4.19 -11.85
CA GLU A 58 -17.43 3.58 -13.02
C GLU A 58 -17.22 2.06 -13.05
N ARG A 59 -16.09 1.59 -12.53
CA ARG A 59 -15.75 0.17 -12.46
C ARG A 59 -15.91 -0.45 -11.07
N ASN A 60 -16.46 0.30 -10.10
CA ASN A 60 -16.63 -0.13 -8.71
C ASN A 60 -15.32 -0.73 -8.16
N SER A 61 -14.19 -0.05 -8.36
CA SER A 61 -12.88 -0.59 -8.00
C SER A 61 -11.90 0.47 -7.53
N VAL A 62 -10.98 0.09 -6.65
CA VAL A 62 -9.88 0.97 -6.21
C VAL A 62 -8.55 0.33 -6.56
N MET A 63 -7.63 1.14 -7.07
CA MET A 63 -6.22 0.77 -7.24
C MET A 63 -5.40 1.50 -6.19
N PHE A 64 -4.35 0.86 -5.67
CA PHE A 64 -3.45 1.48 -4.71
C PHE A 64 -2.09 0.77 -4.73
N PHE A 65 -1.08 1.48 -4.24
CA PHE A 65 0.26 0.96 -4.02
C PHE A 65 0.49 0.78 -2.52
N PHE A 66 1.40 -0.13 -2.17
CA PHE A 66 1.90 -0.19 -0.81
C PHE A 66 3.39 -0.57 -0.73
N ASP A 67 3.97 -0.20 0.40
CA ASP A 67 5.31 -0.59 0.86
C ASP A 67 5.19 -1.88 1.67
N ASP A 68 5.77 -2.96 1.14
CA ASP A 68 5.67 -4.32 1.68
C ASP A 68 6.40 -4.51 3.01
N GLU A 69 7.33 -3.62 3.37
CA GLU A 69 7.95 -3.60 4.69
C GLU A 69 7.01 -3.05 5.77
N LYS A 70 5.96 -2.32 5.38
CA LYS A 70 5.04 -1.63 6.29
C LYS A 70 3.67 -2.27 6.37
N THR A 71 3.18 -2.83 5.27
CA THR A 71 1.82 -3.37 5.18
C THR A 71 1.67 -4.40 4.06
N THR A 72 0.48 -4.98 3.94
CA THR A 72 0.15 -5.94 2.89
C THR A 72 -1.26 -5.68 2.37
N GLU A 73 -1.59 -6.27 1.22
CA GLU A 73 -2.94 -6.25 0.65
C GLU A 73 -3.99 -6.84 1.61
N ASP A 74 -3.62 -7.83 2.42
CA ASP A 74 -4.53 -8.45 3.38
C ASP A 74 -4.94 -7.46 4.47
N VAL A 75 -4.04 -6.58 4.92
CA VAL A 75 -4.39 -5.50 5.87
C VAL A 75 -5.40 -4.55 5.23
N ALA A 76 -5.18 -4.14 3.97
CA ALA A 76 -6.14 -3.31 3.24
C ALA A 76 -7.51 -3.98 3.12
N LYS A 77 -7.52 -5.28 2.81
CA LYS A 77 -8.73 -6.09 2.70
C LYS A 77 -9.48 -6.17 4.02
N GLU A 78 -8.78 -6.45 5.12
CA GLU A 78 -9.37 -6.52 6.47
C GLU A 78 -9.99 -5.19 6.88
N ARG A 79 -9.30 -4.07 6.65
CA ARG A 79 -9.78 -2.72 7.00
C ARG A 79 -11.02 -2.32 6.21
N LEU A 80 -11.03 -2.59 4.90
CA LEU A 80 -12.20 -2.34 4.06
C LEU A 80 -13.39 -3.25 4.43
N THR A 81 -13.13 -4.51 4.74
CA THR A 81 -14.18 -5.43 5.23
C THR A 81 -14.75 -4.99 6.56
N ALA A 82 -13.91 -4.50 7.49
CA ALA A 82 -14.35 -3.94 8.77
C ALA A 82 -15.16 -2.65 8.62
N ALA A 83 -14.92 -1.88 7.55
CA ALA A 83 -15.74 -0.73 7.15
C ALA A 83 -17.04 -1.12 6.42
N GLY A 84 -17.29 -2.42 6.18
CA GLY A 84 -18.52 -2.91 5.56
C GLY A 84 -18.42 -3.15 4.04
N TYR A 85 -17.25 -2.95 3.43
CA TYR A 85 -17.05 -3.19 2.01
C TYR A 85 -16.75 -4.67 1.72
N LYS A 86 -17.53 -5.26 0.82
CA LYS A 86 -17.25 -6.60 0.30
C LYS A 86 -16.34 -6.51 -0.93
N ILE A 87 -15.16 -7.12 -0.83
CA ILE A 87 -14.23 -7.24 -1.95
C ILE A 87 -14.55 -8.52 -2.73
N GLU A 88 -14.97 -8.39 -3.98
CA GLU A 88 -15.33 -9.53 -4.84
C GLU A 88 -14.15 -10.07 -5.63
N LYS A 89 -13.20 -9.19 -5.99
CA LYS A 89 -12.02 -9.57 -6.74
C LYS A 89 -10.81 -8.77 -6.27
N MET A 90 -9.69 -9.45 -6.12
CA MET A 90 -8.38 -8.86 -5.82
C MET A 90 -7.44 -9.23 -6.97
N MET A 91 -6.67 -8.27 -7.46
CA MET A 91 -5.73 -8.45 -8.57
C MET A 91 -4.44 -7.71 -8.25
N LEU A 92 -3.30 -8.41 -8.34
CA LEU A 92 -2.00 -7.80 -8.46
C LEU A 92 -1.83 -7.32 -9.90
N LEU A 93 -1.53 -6.03 -10.09
CA LEU A 93 -1.39 -5.42 -11.41
C LEU A 93 0.08 -5.32 -11.86
N GLU A 94 0.97 -4.95 -10.95
CA GLU A 94 2.41 -4.91 -11.17
C GLU A 94 3.11 -5.62 -10.02
N GLU A 95 3.99 -6.58 -10.37
CA GLU A 95 4.99 -7.12 -9.46
C GLU A 95 6.09 -6.07 -9.25
N PRO A 96 6.80 -6.12 -8.11
CA PRO A 96 7.84 -5.18 -7.80
C PRO A 96 8.85 -5.10 -8.94
N LYS A 97 9.12 -3.89 -9.41
CA LYS A 97 10.26 -3.64 -10.30
C LYS A 97 11.51 -3.78 -9.44
N GLY A 98 11.94 -5.02 -9.24
CA GLY A 98 13.19 -5.34 -8.56
C GLY A 98 14.28 -4.50 -9.20
N GLY A 99 14.87 -3.59 -8.40
CA GLY A 99 16.10 -2.92 -8.78
C GLY A 99 17.08 -3.97 -9.26
N VAL A 100 17.61 -3.77 -10.46
CA VAL A 100 18.60 -4.67 -11.07
C VAL A 100 19.66 -5.00 -10.01
N MET A 101 19.69 -6.25 -9.55
CA MET A 101 20.80 -6.77 -8.78
C MET A 101 22.01 -6.79 -9.72
N ASN A 102 22.86 -5.76 -9.62
CA ASN A 102 24.22 -5.79 -10.14
C ASN A 102 25.16 -6.16 -8.99
#